data_AF-A0A926E040-F1
#
_entry.id   AF-A0A926E040-F1
#
_cell.length_a   1.000
_cell.length_b   1.000
_cell.length_c   1.000
_cell.angle_alpha   90.00
_cell.angle_beta   90.00
_cell.angle_gamma   90.00
#
_symmetry.space_group_name_H-M   'P 1'
#
loop_
_entity.id
_entity.type
_entity.pdbx_description
1 polymer ?
#
loop_
_entity_poly.entity_id
_entity_poly.type
_entity_poly.pdbx_seq_one_letter_code
_entity_poly.pdbx_strand_id
1 'polypeptide(L)'
;MANSSNEKVYNVLAYIGILFIVGLIADSQNPKVRFHVNQGLVLFLAEVVLGIVCGIISAIPFIGFIGSICSGIIGIVGVVFMIIGIIHAANDEEVPLPVIGGITILK
;
A
#
# COMPACT_ATOMS: atom_id res chain seq x y z
N MET A 1 19.26 13.89 0.57
CA MET A 1 18.11 14.28 1.41
C MET A 1 17.26 15.22 0.58
N ALA A 2 16.03 14.80 0.28
CA ALA A 2 15.07 15.64 -0.41
C ALA A 2 14.74 16.90 0.41
N ASN A 3 14.31 17.98 -0.23
CA ASN A 3 13.65 19.07 0.49
C ASN A 3 12.26 18.58 0.97
N SER A 4 11.72 19.16 2.04
CA SER A 4 10.49 18.71 2.70
C SER A 4 9.27 18.57 1.76
N SER A 5 9.17 19.38 0.71
CA SER A 5 8.12 19.27 -0.30
C SER A 5 8.26 18.01 -1.16
N ASN A 6 9.48 17.65 -1.55
CA ASN A 6 9.75 16.45 -2.35
C ASN A 6 9.58 15.18 -1.52
N GLU A 7 10.01 15.20 -0.26
CA GLU A 7 9.78 14.12 0.71
C GLU A 7 8.29 13.79 0.81
N LYS A 8 7.44 14.82 1.03
CA LYS A 8 6.00 14.64 1.14
C LYS A 8 5.38 14.05 -0.14
N VAL A 9 5.85 14.47 -1.32
CA VAL A 9 5.42 13.87 -2.60
C VAL A 9 5.78 12.39 -2.65
N TYR A 10 7.00 12.00 -2.26
CA TYR A 10 7.41 10.60 -2.25
C TYR A 10 6.59 9.76 -1.26
N ASN A 11 6.29 10.31 -0.09
CA ASN A 11 5.48 9.64 0.94
C ASN A 11 4.04 9.40 0.46
N VAL A 12 3.43 10.36 -0.23
CA VAL A 12 2.08 10.20 -0.79
C VAL A 12 2.09 9.18 -1.93
N LEU A 13 3.06 9.28 -2.85
CA LEU A 13 3.19 8.35 -3.97
C LEU A 13 3.39 6.91 -3.52
N ALA A 14 3.96 6.69 -2.33
CA ALA A 14 4.16 5.36 -1.80
C ALA A 14 2.89 4.51 -1.70
N TYR A 15 1.73 5.13 -1.44
CA TYR A 15 0.47 4.42 -1.29
C TYR A 15 -0.26 4.16 -2.62
N ILE A 16 0.26 4.66 -3.75
CA ILE A 16 -0.36 4.52 -5.06
C ILE A 16 0.29 3.35 -5.81
N GLY A 17 -0.12 2.14 -5.44
CA GLY A 17 0.30 0.91 -6.11
C GLY A 17 1.81 0.81 -6.27
N ILE A 18 2.29 0.68 -7.52
CA ILE A 18 3.72 0.51 -7.82
C ILE A 18 4.58 1.77 -7.58
N LEU A 19 3.96 2.94 -7.34
CA LEU A 19 4.67 4.22 -7.24
C LEU A 19 5.53 4.36 -5.96
N PHE A 20 5.47 3.42 -5.02
CA PHE A 20 6.44 3.32 -3.91
C PHE A 20 7.90 3.27 -4.39
N ILE A 21 8.14 2.78 -5.61
CA ILE A 21 9.47 2.76 -6.22
C ILE A 21 10.06 4.17 -6.37
N VAL A 22 9.22 5.19 -6.54
CA VAL A 22 9.69 6.59 -6.69
C VAL A 22 10.45 7.03 -5.46
N GLY A 23 9.88 6.85 -4.26
CA GLY A 23 10.57 7.19 -3.01
C GLY A 23 11.81 6.32 -2.76
N LEU A 24 11.74 5.03 -3.12
CA LEU A 24 12.86 4.10 -2.99
C LEU A 24 14.06 4.49 -3.87
N ILE A 25 13.83 5.06 -5.06
CA ILE A 25 14.92 5.50 -5.95
C ILE A 25 15.36 6.92 -5.59
N ALA A 26 14.42 7.82 -5.33
CA ALA A 26 14.68 9.25 -5.17
C ALA A 26 15.31 9.62 -3.82
N ASP A 27 14.94 8.95 -2.72
CA ASP A 27 15.45 9.28 -1.38
C ASP A 27 15.48 8.05 -0.43
N SER A 28 16.07 6.94 -0.89
CA SER A 28 16.15 5.67 -0.13
C SER A 28 16.79 5.77 1.26
N GLN A 29 17.60 6.78 1.53
CA GLN A 29 18.31 6.92 2.80
C GLN A 29 17.51 7.70 3.85
N ASN A 30 16.38 8.30 3.48
CA ASN A 30 15.55 9.09 4.37
C ASN A 30 14.57 8.19 5.16
N PRO A 31 14.70 8.09 6.49
CA PRO A 31 13.88 7.19 7.30
C PRO A 31 12.37 7.39 7.12
N LYS A 32 11.90 8.64 6.96
CA LYS A 32 10.49 8.95 6.74
C LYS A 32 9.98 8.44 5.40
N VAL A 33 10.76 8.66 4.34
CA VAL A 33 10.45 8.11 3.01
C VAL A 33 10.42 6.59 3.07
N ARG A 34 11.39 5.97 3.75
CA ARG A 34 11.42 4.52 3.91
C ARG A 34 10.23 3.98 4.68
N PHE A 35 9.75 4.70 5.70
CA PHE A 35 8.55 4.33 6.44
C PHE A 35 7.33 4.24 5.51
N HIS A 36 7.01 5.32 4.78
CA HIS A 36 5.85 5.34 3.89
C HIS A 36 6.02 4.40 2.70
N VAL A 37 7.22 4.30 2.11
CA VAL A 37 7.54 3.33 1.06
C VAL A 37 7.34 1.90 1.53
N ASN A 38 7.73 1.57 2.78
CA ASN A 38 7.49 0.24 3.33
C ASN A 38 5.98 -0.03 3.51
N GLN A 39 5.23 0.91 4.08
CA GLN A 39 3.77 0.76 4.24
C GLN A 39 3.06 0.60 2.88
N GLY A 40 3.44 1.41 1.89
CA GLY A 40 2.94 1.36 0.53
C GLY A 40 3.28 0.04 -0.20
N LEU A 41 4.51 -0.44 -0.06
CA LEU A 41 4.95 -1.74 -0.58
C LEU A 41 4.15 -2.89 0.03
N VAL A 42 3.94 -2.89 1.36
CA VAL A 42 3.16 -3.92 2.04
C VAL A 42 1.71 -3.90 1.55
N LEU A 43 1.10 -2.72 1.42
CA LEU A 43 -0.25 -2.56 0.88
C LEU A 43 -0.35 -3.11 -0.56
N PHE A 44 0.58 -2.71 -1.43
CA PHE A 44 0.64 -3.17 -2.82
C PHE A 44 0.77 -4.69 -2.91
N LEU A 45 1.67 -5.29 -2.12
CA LEU A 45 1.85 -6.75 -2.11
C LEU A 45 0.61 -7.48 -1.57
N ALA A 46 -0.06 -6.93 -0.54
CA ALA A 46 -1.30 -7.48 -0.03
C ALA A 46 -2.40 -7.47 -1.10
N GLU A 47 -2.56 -6.36 -1.83
CA GLU A 47 -3.52 -6.24 -2.92
C GLU A 47 -3.24 -7.24 -4.05
N VAL A 48 -1.97 -7.39 -4.46
CA VAL A 48 -1.58 -8.36 -5.49
C VAL A 48 -1.87 -9.80 -5.06
N VAL A 49 -1.44 -10.18 -3.85
CA VAL A 49 -1.62 -11.55 -3.34
C VAL A 49 -3.11 -11.88 -3.20
N LEU A 50 -3.88 -11.00 -2.57
CA LEU A 50 -5.31 -11.19 -2.36
C LEU A 50 -6.09 -11.18 -3.68
N GLY A 51 -5.69 -10.34 -4.64
CA GLY A 51 -6.27 -10.30 -5.98
C GLY A 51 -6.08 -11.62 -6.72
N ILE A 52 -4.88 -12.20 -6.67
CA ILE A 52 -4.59 -13.52 -7.26
C ILE A 52 -5.45 -14.61 -6.60
N VAL A 53 -5.49 -14.66 -5.26
CA VAL A 53 -6.29 -15.64 -4.51
C VAL A 53 -7.77 -15.54 -4.87
N CYS A 54 -8.34 -14.34 -4.89
CA CYS A 54 -9.74 -14.11 -5.25
C CYS A 54 -10.02 -14.44 -6.73
N GLY A 55 -9.06 -14.16 -7.63
CA GLY A 55 -9.15 -14.53 -9.03
C GLY A 55 -9.22 -16.05 -9.24
N ILE A 56 -8.38 -16.80 -8.53
CA ILE A 56 -8.41 -18.27 -8.57
C ILE A 56 -9.75 -18.82 -8.08
N ILE A 57 -10.25 -18.32 -6.93
CA ILE A 57 -11.56 -18.73 -6.39
C ILE A 57 -12.69 -18.40 -7.38
N SER A 58 -12.64 -17.21 -8.00
CA SER A 58 -13.65 -16.76 -8.96
C SER A 58 -13.73 -17.65 -10.21
N ALA A 59 -12.65 -18.35 -10.56
CA ALA A 59 -12.62 -19.27 -11.70
C ALA A 59 -13.29 -20.63 -11.43
N ILE A 60 -13.64 -20.94 -10.18
CA ILE A 60 -14.24 -22.22 -9.81
C ILE A 60 -15.75 -22.20 -10.10
N PRO A 61 -16.28 -23.15 -10.91
CA PRO A 61 -17.72 -23.24 -11.18
C PRO A 61 -18.55 -23.37 -9.89
N PHE A 62 -19.77 -22.84 -9.89
CA PHE A 62 -20.74 -22.85 -8.78
C PHE A 62 -20.35 -22.04 -7.52
N ILE A 63 -19.06 -21.83 -7.22
CA ILE A 63 -18.60 -21.05 -6.06
C ILE A 63 -17.88 -19.74 -6.43
N GLY A 64 -17.62 -19.49 -7.71
CA GLY A 64 -16.87 -18.33 -8.18
C GLY A 64 -17.45 -16.97 -7.77
N PHE A 65 -18.76 -16.91 -7.52
CA PHE A 65 -19.42 -15.69 -7.01
C PHE A 65 -18.85 -15.24 -5.66
N ILE A 66 -18.38 -16.17 -4.81
CA ILE A 66 -17.73 -15.86 -3.53
C ILE A 66 -16.43 -15.10 -3.78
N GLY A 67 -15.62 -15.56 -4.73
CA GLY A 67 -14.37 -14.90 -5.12
C GLY A 67 -14.61 -13.47 -5.61
N SER A 68 -15.68 -13.24 -6.39
CA SER A 68 -16.02 -11.91 -6.88
C SER A 68 -16.47 -10.96 -5.76
N ILE A 69 -17.30 -11.45 -4.82
CA ILE A 69 -17.72 -10.66 -3.64
C ILE A 69 -16.51 -10.33 -2.76
N CYS A 70 -15.65 -11.31 -2.47
CA CYS A 70 -14.43 -11.12 -1.71
C CYS A 70 -13.51 -10.07 -2.38
N SER A 71 -13.32 -10.15 -3.70
CA SER A 71 -12.52 -9.18 -4.45
C SER A 71 -13.05 -7.75 -4.30
N GLY A 72 -14.38 -7.56 -4.34
CA GLY A 72 -15.00 -6.25 -4.14
C GLY A 72 -14.74 -5.67 -2.75
N ILE A 73 -14.89 -6.50 -1.71
CA ILE A 73 -14.64 -6.09 -0.32
C ILE A 73 -13.16 -5.75 -0.11
N ILE A 74 -12.25 -6.60 -0.61
CA ILE A 74 -10.81 -6.37 -0.50
C ILE A 74 -10.40 -5.09 -1.22
N GLY A 75 -10.96 -4.81 -2.40
CA GLY A 75 -10.71 -3.56 -3.11
C GLY A 75 -11.13 -2.32 -2.30
N ILE A 76 -12.30 -2.38 -1.64
CA ILE A 76 -12.76 -1.28 -0.76
C ILE A 76 -11.81 -1.11 0.42
N VAL A 77 -11.40 -2.20 1.08
CA VAL A 77 -10.45 -2.15 2.22
C VAL A 77 -9.09 -1.59 1.77
N GLY A 78 -8.59 -2.01 0.60
CA GLY A 78 -7.35 -1.51 0.01
C GLY A 78 -7.40 0.00 -0.23
N VAL A 79 -8.50 0.49 -0.83
CA VAL A 79 -8.73 1.94 -1.03
C VAL A 79 -8.80 2.70 0.30
N VAL A 80 -9.46 2.13 1.32
CA VAL A 80 -9.51 2.76 2.66
C VAL A 80 -8.10 2.87 3.25
N PHE A 81 -7.30 1.81 3.16
CA PHE A 81 -5.91 1.84 3.66
C PHE A 81 -5.03 2.80 2.86
N MET A 82 -5.20 2.86 1.53
CA MET A 82 -4.54 3.85 0.69
C MET A 82 -4.85 5.27 1.14
N ILE A 83 -6.13 5.59 1.37
CA ILE A 83 -6.54 6.93 1.81
C ILE A 83 -5.98 7.25 3.21
N ILE A 84 -6.06 6.33 4.16
CA ILE A 84 -5.49 6.51 5.51
C ILE A 84 -3.98 6.80 5.41
N GLY A 85 -3.26 6.01 4.62
CA GLY A 85 -1.82 6.19 4.39
C GLY A 85 -1.49 7.55 3.77
N ILE A 86 -2.26 7.98 2.76
CA ILE A 86 -2.11 9.29 2.13
C ILE A 86 -2.38 10.43 3.12
N ILE A 87 -3.39 10.31 3.99
CA ILE A 87 -3.69 11.32 5.02
C ILE A 87 -2.51 11.46 5.98
N HIS A 88 -1.98 10.35 6.51
CA HIS A 88 -0.82 10.39 7.39
C HIS A 88 0.42 10.98 6.68
N ALA A 89 0.70 10.56 5.44
CA ALA A 89 1.80 11.11 4.64
C ALA A 89 1.65 12.62 4.38
N ALA A 90 0.43 13.09 4.08
CA ALA A 90 0.14 14.50 3.87
C ALA A 90 0.31 15.33 5.15
N ASN A 91 0.03 14.73 6.32
CA ASN A 91 0.20 15.33 7.64
C ASN A 91 1.62 15.18 8.22
N ASP A 92 2.56 14.54 7.52
CA ASP A 92 3.92 14.25 8.01
C ASP A 92 3.94 13.33 9.25
N GLU A 93 2.99 12.38 9.31
CA GLU A 93 2.80 11.43 10.40
C GLU A 93 3.24 10.01 10.01
N GLU A 94 4.07 9.39 10.86
CA GLU A 94 4.54 8.00 10.68
C GLU A 94 3.64 6.99 11.40
N VAL A 95 2.34 7.04 11.11
CA VAL A 95 1.34 6.14 11.71
C VAL A 95 1.16 4.89 10.83
N PRO A 96 1.37 3.67 11.37
CA PRO A 96 1.27 2.44 10.59
C PRO A 96 -0.17 2.18 10.15
N LEU A 97 -0.35 1.55 8.98
CA LEU A 97 -1.68 1.13 8.54
C LEU A 97 -2.29 0.09 9.50
N PRO A 98 -3.62 0.11 9.71
CA PRO A 98 -4.27 -0.91 10.50
C PRO A 98 -4.00 -2.31 9.94
N VAL A 99 -3.89 -3.31 10.82
CA VAL A 99 -3.70 -4.75 10.51
C VAL A 99 -2.35 -5.10 9.86
N ILE A 100 -1.90 -4.36 8.84
CA ILE A 100 -0.71 -4.69 8.04
C ILE A 100 0.53 -3.84 8.37
N GLY A 101 0.37 -2.73 9.09
CA GLY A 101 1.44 -1.75 9.25
C GLY A 101 2.60 -2.16 10.17
N GLY A 102 2.48 -3.28 10.88
CA GLY A 102 3.59 -3.89 11.62
C GLY A 102 4.57 -4.69 10.77
N ILE A 103 4.30 -4.87 9.47
CA ILE A 103 5.16 -5.63 8.56
C ILE A 103 6.28 -4.72 8.04
N THR A 104 7.53 -5.11 8.25
CA THR A 104 8.71 -4.39 7.76
C THR A 104 9.48 -5.24 6.75
N ILE A 105 9.49 -4.79 5.50
CA ILE A 105 10.23 -5.36 4.37
C ILE A 105 11.51 -4.57 4.12
N LEU A 106 11.45 -3.24 4.22
CA LEU A 106 12.58 -2.35 4.02
C LEU A 106 13.14 -1.94 5.40
N LYS A 107 14.42 -2.26 5.65
CA LYS A 107 15.18 -1.87 6.86
C LYS A 107 15.97 -0.60 6.66
#